data_AF-A0A845R8U0-F1
#
_entry.id   AF-A0A845R8U0-F1
#
_cell.length_a   1.000
_cell.length_b   1.000
_cell.length_c   1.000
_cell.angle_alpha   90.00
_cell.angle_beta   90.00
_cell.angle_gamma   90.00
#
_symmetry.space_group_name_H-M   'P 1'
#
loop_
_entity.id
_entity.type
_entity.pdbx_description
1 polymer ?
#
loop_
_entity_poly.entity_id
_entity_poly.type
_entity_poly.pdbx_seq_one_letter_code
_entity_poly.pdbx_strand_id
1 'polypeptide(L)'
;MAVRIGSKTLPLPILQGGMGVGISLDGLAGAVAAKGGMGTISTAACGFQEPDYETDPQGANLRALERQVRRARELARGAGLVAVNAMVATAQYADSVRTALRAGVDAVVSGAGL
;
A
#
# COMPACT_ATOMS: atom_id res chain seq x y z
N MET A 1 0.44 10.49 21.28
CA MET A 1 1.27 11.59 20.73
C MET A 1 1.31 11.41 19.23
N ALA A 2 0.88 12.40 18.44
CA ALA A 2 0.85 12.31 16.98
C ALA A 2 2.23 12.60 16.37
N VAL A 3 2.51 12.05 15.19
CA VAL A 3 3.75 12.30 14.43
C VAL A 3 3.42 13.00 13.12
N ARG A 4 4.26 13.94 12.70
CA ARG A 4 4.12 14.67 11.44
C ARG A 4 5.17 14.17 10.44
N ILE A 5 4.72 13.82 9.24
CA ILE A 5 5.55 13.34 8.13
C ILE A 5 5.30 14.29 6.96
N GLY A 6 6.23 15.23 6.73
CA GLY A 6 6.05 16.32 5.77
C GLY A 6 4.81 17.17 6.09
N SER A 7 3.83 17.17 5.18
CA SER A 7 2.55 17.86 5.33
C SER A 7 1.44 17.00 5.94
N LYS A 8 1.69 15.72 6.23
CA LYS A 8 0.71 14.77 6.75
C LYS A 8 0.88 14.60 8.26
N THR A 9 -0.23 14.39 8.96
CA THR A 9 -0.25 14.05 10.38
C THR A 9 -0.73 12.63 10.55
N LEU A 10 0.01 11.84 11.32
CA LEU A 10 -0.35 10.49 11.73
C LEU A 10 -0.77 10.53 13.21
N PRO A 11 -2.07 10.45 13.53
CA PRO A 11 -2.58 10.62 14.90
C PRO A 11 -2.03 9.57 15.88
N LEU A 12 -1.99 8.32 15.44
CA LEU A 12 -1.40 7.22 16.17
C LEU A 12 -0.10 6.80 15.47
N PRO A 13 1.07 6.90 16.11
CA PRO A 13 2.37 6.59 15.50
C PRO A 13 2.59 5.07 15.42
N ILE A 14 1.62 4.38 14.84
CA ILE A 14 1.56 2.94 14.63
C ILE A 14 1.44 2.71 13.13
N LEU A 15 2.38 1.93 12.60
CA LEU A 15 2.38 1.48 11.22
C LEU A 15 2.20 -0.04 11.22
N GLN A 16 1.17 -0.51 10.54
CA GLN A 16 1.01 -1.94 10.26
C GLN A 16 1.93 -2.32 9.10
N GLY A 17 2.78 -3.33 9.27
CA GLY A 17 3.81 -3.69 8.29
C GLY A 17 3.24 -4.38 7.04
N GLY A 18 3.68 -3.97 5.86
CA GLY A 18 3.19 -4.51 4.58
C GLY A 18 3.71 -5.92 4.26
N MET A 19 2.89 -6.94 4.50
CA MET A 19 3.15 -8.35 4.17
C MET A 19 2.55 -8.72 2.79
N GLY A 20 3.34 -9.39 1.94
CA GLY A 20 2.97 -9.76 0.57
C GLY A 20 1.95 -10.89 0.45
N VAL A 21 1.67 -11.30 -0.80
CA VAL A 21 0.80 -12.45 -1.14
C VAL A 21 -0.58 -12.35 -0.49
N GLY A 22 -1.20 -11.17 -0.58
CA GLY A 22 -2.58 -10.97 -0.13
C GLY A 22 -2.80 -10.75 1.36
N ILE A 23 -1.76 -10.78 2.20
CA ILE A 23 -1.92 -10.60 3.64
C ILE A 23 -2.26 -9.14 3.98
N SER A 24 -1.51 -8.18 3.42
CA SER A 24 -1.73 -6.75 3.63
C SER A 24 -2.36 -6.11 2.39
N LEU A 25 -3.67 -6.27 2.28
CA LEU A 25 -4.52 -5.67 1.24
C LEU A 25 -5.40 -4.54 1.82
N ASP A 26 -6.31 -4.04 1.01
CA ASP A 26 -7.16 -2.89 1.30
C ASP A 26 -7.97 -2.99 2.61
N GLY A 27 -8.50 -4.17 2.93
CA GLY A 27 -9.30 -4.38 4.13
C GLY A 27 -8.50 -4.14 5.40
N LEU A 28 -7.31 -4.74 5.51
CA LEU A 28 -6.44 -4.58 6.66
C LEU A 28 -5.84 -3.17 6.71
N ALA A 29 -5.25 -2.71 5.60
CA ALA A 29 -4.62 -1.38 5.54
C ALA A 29 -5.65 -0.27 5.80
N GLY A 30 -6.82 -0.35 5.16
CA GLY A 30 -7.92 0.58 5.35
C GLY A 30 -8.48 0.57 6.77
N ALA A 31 -8.63 -0.60 7.40
CA ALA A 31 -9.10 -0.70 8.79
C ALA A 31 -8.11 -0.07 9.78
N VAL A 32 -6.80 -0.28 9.61
CA VAL A 32 -5.76 0.36 10.43
C VAL A 32 -5.80 1.88 10.26
N ALA A 33 -5.87 2.36 9.01
CA ALA A 33 -5.95 3.78 8.72
C ALA A 33 -7.24 4.43 9.26
N ALA A 34 -8.38 3.73 9.19
CA ALA A 34 -9.65 4.19 9.77
C ALA A 34 -9.61 4.35 11.30
N LYS A 35 -8.65 3.70 11.97
CA LYS A 35 -8.39 3.85 13.41
C LYS A 35 -7.31 4.89 13.74
N GLY A 36 -6.83 5.63 12.74
CA GLY A 36 -5.84 6.70 12.92
C GLY A 36 -4.38 6.23 12.88
N GLY A 37 -4.13 4.97 12.54
CA GLY A 37 -2.79 4.45 12.24
C GLY A 37 -2.39 4.65 10.78
N MET A 38 -1.25 4.06 10.40
CA MET A 38 -0.82 3.94 9.01
C MET A 38 -0.98 2.49 8.55
N GLY A 39 -1.92 2.25 7.65
CA GLY A 39 -2.08 0.94 7.02
C GLY A 39 -1.19 0.81 5.79
N THR A 40 -0.52 -0.33 5.62
CA THR A 40 0.45 -0.51 4.53
C THR A 40 0.05 -1.67 3.62
N ILE A 41 -0.13 -1.40 2.33
CA ILE A 41 -0.37 -2.44 1.32
C ILE A 41 0.98 -2.94 0.79
N SER A 42 1.18 -4.26 0.70
CA SER A 42 2.39 -4.80 0.06
C SER A 42 2.23 -4.83 -1.45
N THR A 43 3.25 -4.37 -2.19
CA THR A 43 3.25 -4.51 -3.65
C THR A 43 3.62 -5.93 -4.10
N ALA A 44 4.21 -6.74 -3.22
CA ALA A 44 4.64 -8.09 -3.54
C ALA A 44 3.44 -9.04 -3.74
N ALA A 45 3.24 -9.49 -4.98
CA ALA A 45 2.13 -10.35 -5.39
C ALA A 45 0.74 -9.79 -5.01
N CYS A 46 0.57 -8.46 -5.09
CA CYS A 46 -0.70 -7.79 -4.78
C CYS A 46 -1.87 -8.28 -5.66
N GLY A 47 -1.57 -8.68 -6.89
CA GLY A 47 -2.54 -9.17 -7.88
C GLY A 47 -2.67 -10.69 -7.95
N PHE A 48 -2.21 -11.45 -6.95
CA PHE A 48 -2.21 -12.93 -6.99
C PHE A 48 -3.58 -13.59 -7.23
N GLN A 49 -4.68 -12.84 -7.05
CA GLN A 49 -6.06 -13.31 -7.31
C GLN A 49 -6.64 -12.79 -8.63
N GLU A 50 -5.88 -12.01 -9.40
CA GLU A 50 -6.32 -11.56 -10.71
C GLU A 50 -6.37 -12.75 -11.69
N PRO A 51 -7.36 -12.81 -12.60
CA PRO A 51 -7.55 -13.96 -13.48
C PRO A 51 -6.36 -14.28 -14.40
N ASP A 52 -5.56 -13.28 -14.74
CA ASP A 52 -4.41 -13.33 -15.64
C ASP A 52 -3.07 -13.34 -14.90
N TYR A 53 -3.05 -13.52 -13.57
CA TYR A 53 -1.81 -13.43 -12.79
C TYR A 53 -0.74 -14.44 -13.25
N GLU A 54 -1.14 -15.63 -13.68
CA GLU A 54 -0.18 -16.65 -14.14
C GLU A 54 0.48 -16.29 -15.48
N THR A 55 -0.19 -15.53 -16.33
CA THR A 55 0.28 -15.17 -17.68
C THR A 55 0.87 -13.77 -17.76
N ASP A 56 0.36 -12.82 -16.96
CA ASP A 56 0.86 -11.46 -16.79
C ASP A 56 0.83 -11.05 -15.30
N PRO A 57 1.75 -11.57 -14.47
CA PRO A 57 1.79 -11.21 -13.05
C PRO A 57 2.09 -9.72 -12.86
N GLN A 58 2.80 -9.08 -13.81
CA GLN A 58 3.19 -7.69 -13.64
C GLN A 58 2.00 -6.75 -13.82
N GLY A 59 1.28 -6.89 -14.93
CA GLY A 59 0.05 -6.14 -15.19
C GLY A 59 -1.02 -6.40 -14.13
N ALA A 60 -1.20 -7.68 -13.75
CA ALA A 60 -2.10 -8.07 -12.67
C ALA A 60 -1.76 -7.36 -11.35
N ASN A 61 -0.49 -7.36 -10.94
CA ASN A 61 -0.05 -6.70 -9.72
C ASN A 61 -0.32 -5.19 -9.74
N LEU A 62 -0.05 -4.49 -10.86
CA LEU A 62 -0.25 -3.05 -10.95
C LEU A 62 -1.75 -2.67 -10.92
N ARG A 63 -2.59 -3.39 -11.68
CA ARG A 63 -4.04 -3.14 -11.68
C ARG A 63 -4.66 -3.40 -10.32
N ALA A 64 -4.27 -4.50 -9.67
CA ALA A 64 -4.73 -4.80 -8.32
C ALA A 64 -4.25 -3.72 -7.34
N LEU A 65 -2.98 -3.34 -7.37
CA LEU A 65 -2.41 -2.33 -6.48
C LEU A 65 -3.19 -1.00 -6.53
N GLU A 66 -3.52 -0.52 -7.73
CA GLU A 66 -4.32 0.70 -7.89
C GLU A 66 -5.69 0.60 -7.20
N ARG A 67 -6.41 -0.51 -7.43
CA ARG A 67 -7.72 -0.78 -6.80
C ARG A 67 -7.61 -0.88 -5.29
N GLN A 68 -6.60 -1.59 -4.80
CA GLN A 68 -6.35 -1.81 -3.37
C GLN A 68 -6.04 -0.49 -2.64
N VAL A 69 -5.17 0.36 -3.20
CA VAL A 69 -4.86 1.67 -2.61
C VAL A 69 -6.10 2.56 -2.55
N ARG A 70 -6.90 2.64 -3.63
CA ARG A 70 -8.13 3.44 -3.65
C ARG A 70 -9.11 2.99 -2.56
N ARG A 71 -9.41 1.69 -2.50
CA ARG A 71 -10.34 1.13 -1.51
C ARG A 71 -9.84 1.32 -0.08
N ALA A 72 -8.54 1.13 0.19
CA ALA A 72 -7.98 1.40 1.51
C ALA A 72 -8.17 2.85 1.95
N ARG A 73 -7.99 3.80 1.02
CA ARG A 73 -8.18 5.24 1.30
C ARG A 73 -9.65 5.59 1.55
N GLU A 74 -10.56 5.00 0.79
CA GLU A 74 -12.01 5.14 1.02
C GLU A 74 -12.40 4.63 2.41
N LEU A 75 -11.88 3.48 2.82
CA LEU A 75 -12.08 2.91 4.16
C LEU A 75 -11.48 3.79 5.26
N ALA A 76 -10.32 4.38 5.01
CA ALA A 76 -9.62 5.24 5.97
C ALA A 76 -10.39 6.52 6.32
N ARG A 77 -11.20 7.05 5.38
CA ARG A 77 -11.98 8.30 5.54
C ARG A 77 -11.16 9.49 6.05
N GLY A 78 -9.86 9.51 5.74
CA GLY A 78 -8.93 10.54 6.18
C GLY A 78 -8.55 10.51 7.67
N ALA A 79 -8.95 9.48 8.44
CA ALA A 79 -8.63 9.37 9.86
C ALA A 79 -7.14 9.07 10.11
N GLY A 80 -6.50 8.35 9.19
CA GLY A 80 -5.10 7.95 9.22
C GLY A 80 -4.49 7.98 7.82
N LEU A 81 -3.36 7.29 7.65
CA LEU A 81 -2.59 7.32 6.40
C LEU A 81 -2.59 5.94 5.74
N VAL A 82 -2.56 5.92 4.41
CA VAL A 82 -2.36 4.68 3.63
C VAL A 82 -0.99 4.73 2.99
N ALA A 83 -0.20 3.68 3.19
CA ALA A 83 1.12 3.50 2.62
C ALA A 83 1.18 2.27 1.70
N VAL A 84 2.23 2.18 0.91
CA VAL A 84 2.65 0.94 0.25
C VAL A 84 4.03 0.52 0.72
N ASN A 85 4.28 -0.79 0.80
CA ASN A 85 5.61 -1.37 0.93
C ASN A 85 6.05 -1.91 -0.43
N ALA A 86 6.95 -1.19 -1.09
CA ALA A 86 7.52 -1.56 -2.38
C ALA A 86 8.93 -2.12 -2.20
N MET A 87 9.18 -3.31 -2.76
CA MET A 87 10.46 -4.00 -2.64
C MET A 87 11.45 -3.47 -3.68
N VAL A 88 12.50 -2.79 -3.22
CA VAL A 88 13.55 -2.23 -4.10
C VAL A 88 14.22 -3.33 -4.92
N ALA A 89 14.41 -4.52 -4.34
CA ALA A 89 14.97 -5.68 -5.03
C ALA A 89 14.10 -6.27 -6.16
N THR A 90 12.86 -5.81 -6.33
CA THR A 90 11.96 -6.35 -7.37
C THR A 90 12.02 -5.51 -8.66
N ALA A 91 11.97 -6.19 -9.82
CA ALA A 91 12.00 -5.52 -11.13
C ALA A 91 10.87 -4.48 -11.32
N GLN A 92 9.74 -4.65 -10.64
CA GLN A 92 8.57 -3.78 -10.74
C GLN A 92 8.54 -2.64 -9.71
N TYR A 93 9.65 -2.36 -9.01
CA TYR A 93 9.69 -1.35 -7.96
C TYR A 93 9.19 0.02 -8.44
N ALA A 94 9.78 0.57 -9.51
CA ALA A 94 9.46 1.91 -10.00
C ALA A 94 8.00 2.04 -10.45
N ASP A 95 7.48 1.04 -11.19
CA ASP A 95 6.11 1.06 -11.69
C ASP A 95 5.08 0.88 -10.57
N SER A 96 5.41 0.07 -9.55
CA SER A 96 4.56 -0.09 -8.37
C SER A 96 4.47 1.22 -7.58
N VAL A 97 5.60 1.91 -7.37
CA VAL A 97 5.64 3.23 -6.73
C VAL A 97 4.82 4.24 -7.52
N ARG A 98 5.03 4.35 -8.84
CA ARG A 98 4.28 5.28 -9.69
C ARG A 98 2.78 4.99 -9.67
N THR A 99 2.38 3.73 -9.69
CA THR A 99 0.98 3.31 -9.62
C THR A 99 0.35 3.67 -8.27
N ALA A 100 1.04 3.41 -7.17
CA ALA A 100 0.57 3.79 -5.83
C ALA A 100 0.44 5.31 -5.66
N LEU A 101 1.39 6.09 -6.18
CA LEU A 101 1.34 7.55 -6.18
C LEU A 101 0.14 8.08 -6.98
N ARG A 102 -0.10 7.54 -8.19
CA ARG A 102 -1.30 7.88 -9.00
C ARG A 102 -2.61 7.51 -8.30
N ALA A 103 -2.63 6.42 -7.53
CA ALA A 103 -3.77 6.02 -6.73
C ALA A 103 -3.97 6.87 -5.46
N GLY A 104 -3.01 7.74 -5.13
CA GLY A 104 -3.09 8.71 -4.04
C GLY A 104 -2.58 8.20 -2.69
N VAL A 105 -1.67 7.23 -2.68
CA VAL A 105 -1.01 6.77 -1.45
C VAL A 105 -0.36 7.95 -0.70
N ASP A 106 -0.38 7.92 0.63
CA ASP A 106 0.18 8.99 1.47
C ASP A 106 1.68 8.82 1.71
N ALA A 107 2.19 7.58 1.67
CA ALA A 107 3.59 7.26 1.90
C ALA A 107 4.04 6.02 1.11
N VAL A 108 5.35 5.96 0.84
CA VAL A 108 6.01 4.79 0.24
C VAL A 108 7.09 4.32 1.20
N VAL A 109 6.98 3.07 1.63
CA VAL A 109 8.03 2.34 2.34
C VAL A 109 8.83 1.57 1.30
N SER A 110 10.12 1.87 1.22
CA SER A 110 11.06 1.15 0.35
C SER A 110 11.72 0.06 1.18
N GLY A 111 11.21 -1.16 1.07
CA GLY A 111 11.78 -2.31 1.78
C GLY A 111 12.72 -3.12 0.87
N ALA A 112 13.42 -4.10 1.44
CA ALA A 112 14.35 -4.96 0.72
C ALA A 112 15.37 -4.19 -0.16
N GLY A 113 15.80 -3.01 0.31
CA GLY A 113 16.90 -2.22 -0.24
C GLY A 113 17.25 -1.05 0.67
N LEU A 114 18.56 -0.77 0.79
CA LEU A 114 19.17 0.39 1.44
C LEU A 114 20.10 1.07 0.42
#